data_AF-A0AAF0D2W8-F1
#
_entry.id   AF-A0AAF0D2W8-F1
#
_cell.length_a   1.000
_cell.length_b   1.000
_cell.length_c   1.000
_cell.angle_alpha   90.00
_cell.angle_beta   90.00
_cell.angle_gamma   90.00
#
_symmetry.space_group_name_H-M   'P 1'
#
loop_
_entity.id
_entity.type
_entity.pdbx_description
1 polymer ?
#
loop_
_entity_poly.entity_id
_entity_poly.type
_entity_poly.pdbx_seq_one_letter_code
_entity_poly.pdbx_strand_id
1 'polypeptide(L)'
;MELPKSLVKCPFTPHIIRAGRGFSLGEIKESGVEINLLKKLGVYVDRRRRSVHKENINALKNILKIMEKTETSRKIKEDKTLKTGVKKKAVKKTGKTVEENAS
;
A
#
# COMPACT_ATOMS: atom_id res chain seq x y z
N MET A 1 2.56 11.46 -5.80
CA MET A 1 1.98 10.31 -6.52
C MET A 1 0.76 10.84 -7.25
N GLU A 2 0.75 10.86 -8.57
CA GLU A 2 -0.48 11.21 -9.29
C GLU A 2 -1.47 10.05 -9.13
N LEU A 3 -2.70 10.36 -8.73
CA LEU A 3 -3.76 9.37 -8.60
C LEU A 3 -4.43 9.18 -9.96
N PRO A 4 -4.72 7.94 -10.36
CA PRO A 4 -5.42 7.71 -11.61
C PRO A 4 -6.82 8.31 -11.54
N LYS A 5 -7.18 9.04 -12.59
CA LYS A 5 -8.55 9.48 -12.83
C LYS A 5 -9.31 8.35 -13.51
N SER A 6 -10.59 8.18 -13.17
CA SER A 6 -11.44 7.25 -13.89
C SER A 6 -11.67 7.74 -15.33
N LEU A 7 -11.61 6.86 -16.31
CA LEU A 7 -12.00 7.13 -17.68
C LEU A 7 -13.48 6.78 -17.88
N VAL A 8 -14.21 7.68 -18.53
CA VAL A 8 -15.66 7.55 -18.80
C VAL A 8 -15.93 8.01 -20.22
N LYS A 9 -16.81 7.30 -20.92
CA LYS A 9 -17.26 7.69 -22.27
C LYS A 9 -18.23 8.87 -22.20
N CYS A 10 -18.14 9.79 -23.15
CA CYS A 10 -19.15 10.83 -23.31
C CYS A 10 -20.48 10.19 -23.73
N PRO A 11 -21.62 10.62 -23.14
CA PRO A 11 -22.91 9.97 -23.39
C PRO A 11 -23.40 10.17 -24.83
N PHE A 12 -23.19 11.35 -25.40
CA PHE A 12 -23.61 11.69 -26.76
C PHE A 12 -22.59 11.25 -27.83
N THR A 13 -21.31 11.20 -27.46
CA THR A 13 -20.19 10.87 -28.35
C THR A 13 -19.33 9.76 -27.72
N PRO A 14 -19.76 8.48 -27.81
CA PRO A 14 -19.14 7.38 -27.07
C PRO A 14 -17.69 7.07 -27.46
N HIS A 15 -17.25 7.56 -28.62
CA HIS A 15 -15.85 7.48 -29.07
C HIS A 15 -14.92 8.45 -28.32
N ILE A 16 -15.48 9.49 -27.70
CA ILE A 16 -14.72 10.46 -26.91
C ILE A 16 -14.69 9.98 -25.46
N ILE A 17 -13.48 9.78 -24.93
CA ILE A 17 -13.24 9.40 -23.54
C ILE A 17 -12.83 10.64 -22.76
N ARG A 18 -13.37 10.80 -21.55
CA ARG A 18 -13.04 11.90 -20.65
C ARG A 18 -12.70 11.41 -19.26
N ALA A 19 -12.04 12.26 -18.48
CA ALA A 19 -11.88 12.03 -17.06
C ALA A 19 -13.22 12.17 -16.32
N GLY A 20 -13.63 11.10 -15.65
CA GLY A 20 -14.72 11.09 -14.68
C GLY A 20 -14.28 11.55 -13.29
N ARG A 21 -15.24 11.74 -12.39
CA ARG A 21 -15.00 12.16 -11.00
C ARG A 21 -14.34 11.08 -10.15
N GLY A 22 -14.67 9.81 -10.37
CA GLY A 22 -14.26 8.70 -9.51
C GLY A 22 -14.59 7.34 -10.08
N PHE A 23 -14.20 6.27 -9.40
CA PHE A 23 -14.40 4.88 -9.84
C PHE A 23 -15.78 4.34 -9.43
N SER A 24 -16.36 3.45 -10.23
CA SER A 24 -17.63 2.82 -9.90
C SER A 24 -17.46 1.73 -8.85
N LEU A 25 -18.55 1.39 -8.14
CA LEU A 25 -18.53 0.29 -7.16
C LEU A 25 -18.19 -1.06 -7.81
N GLY A 26 -18.62 -1.28 -9.05
CA GLY A 26 -18.31 -2.50 -9.80
C GLY A 26 -16.81 -2.61 -10.12
N GLU A 27 -16.19 -1.52 -10.59
CA GLU A 27 -14.75 -1.48 -10.90
C GLU A 27 -13.89 -1.73 -9.65
N ILE A 28 -14.28 -1.15 -8.50
CA ILE A 28 -13.59 -1.35 -7.23
C ILE A 28 -13.69 -2.81 -6.78
N LYS A 29 -14.87 -3.40 -6.88
CA LYS A 29 -15.09 -4.81 -6.51
C LYS A 29 -14.27 -5.76 -7.40
N GLU A 30 -14.23 -5.52 -8.71
CA GLU A 30 -13.46 -6.36 -9.65
C GLU A 30 -11.94 -6.16 -9.54
N SER A 31 -11.48 -4.99 -9.14
CA SER A 31 -10.06 -4.74 -8.88
C SER A 31 -9.55 -5.35 -7.57
N GLY A 32 -10.46 -5.76 -6.67
CA GLY A 32 -10.12 -6.31 -5.35
C GLY A 32 -9.61 -5.26 -4.36
N VAL A 33 -9.83 -3.96 -4.64
CA VAL A 33 -9.39 -2.88 -3.77
C VAL A 33 -10.44 -2.58 -2.70
N GLU A 34 -10.02 -2.41 -1.45
CA GLU A 34 -10.91 -1.99 -0.38
C GLU A 34 -11.33 -0.51 -0.54
N ILE A 35 -12.62 -0.23 -0.36
CA ILE A 35 -13.18 1.14 -0.46
C ILE A 35 -12.52 2.10 0.54
N ASN A 36 -12.23 1.63 1.76
CA ASN A 36 -11.59 2.44 2.79
C ASN A 36 -10.16 2.83 2.39
N LEU A 37 -9.44 1.93 1.73
CA LEU A 37 -8.12 2.20 1.20
C LEU A 37 -8.17 3.31 0.14
N LEU A 38 -9.13 3.26 -0.79
CA LEU A 38 -9.31 4.29 -1.81
C LEU A 38 -9.64 5.66 -1.21
N LYS A 39 -10.49 5.69 -0.18
CA LYS A 39 -10.80 6.94 0.54
C LYS A 39 -9.56 7.54 1.20
N LYS A 40 -8.72 6.71 1.85
CA LYS A 40 -7.45 7.15 2.45
C LYS A 40 -6.48 7.67 1.39
N LEU A 41 -6.49 7.07 0.20
CA LEU A 41 -5.69 7.52 -0.94
C LEU A 41 -6.23 8.79 -1.60
N GLY A 42 -7.43 9.27 -1.24
CA GLY A 42 -8.06 10.43 -1.88
C GLY A 42 -8.72 10.12 -3.23
N VAL A 43 -8.93 8.84 -3.55
CA VAL A 43 -9.63 8.41 -4.76
C VAL A 43 -11.14 8.44 -4.49
N TYR A 44 -11.87 9.20 -5.31
CA TYR A 44 -13.33 9.28 -5.20
C TYR A 44 -14.01 8.02 -5.70
N VAL A 45 -15.06 7.61 -4.96
CA VAL A 45 -15.94 6.51 -5.33
C VAL A 45 -17.28 7.06 -5.79
N ASP A 46 -17.63 6.79 -7.04
CA ASP A 46 -18.92 7.16 -7.63
C ASP A 46 -19.93 6.02 -7.46
N ARG A 47 -20.74 6.13 -6.41
CA ARG A 47 -21.75 5.12 -6.06
C ARG A 47 -22.90 5.04 -7.05
N ARG A 48 -23.12 6.07 -7.88
CA ARG A 48 -24.26 6.14 -8.80
C ARG A 48 -23.96 5.48 -10.14
N ARG A 49 -22.68 5.39 -10.52
CA ARG A 49 -22.26 4.79 -11.79
C ARG A 49 -22.33 3.27 -11.71
N ARG A 50 -23.00 2.66 -12.70
CA ARG A 50 -23.08 1.19 -12.86
C ARG A 50 -22.18 0.65 -13.98
N SER A 51 -21.59 1.53 -14.79
CA SER A 51 -20.66 1.11 -15.84
C SER A 51 -19.35 0.59 -15.25
N VAL A 52 -18.79 -0.40 -15.95
CA VAL A 52 -17.51 -1.02 -15.61
C VAL A 52 -16.61 -0.93 -16.84
N HIS A 53 -15.44 -0.31 -16.68
CA HIS A 53 -14.45 -0.19 -17.73
C HIS A 53 -13.15 -0.91 -17.36
N LYS A 54 -12.64 -1.74 -18.28
CA LYS A 54 -11.43 -2.54 -18.07
C LYS A 54 -10.18 -1.68 -17.80
N GLU A 55 -10.08 -0.54 -18.48
CA GLU A 55 -9.00 0.45 -18.28
C GLU A 55 -8.93 0.93 -16.84
N ASN A 56 -10.09 1.20 -16.22
CA ASN A 56 -10.20 1.65 -14.84
C ASN A 56 -9.79 0.55 -13.85
N ILE A 57 -10.17 -0.70 -14.11
CA ILE A 57 -9.78 -1.85 -13.28
C ILE A 57 -8.27 -2.02 -13.29
N ASN A 58 -7.64 -1.92 -14.47
CA ASN A 58 -6.19 -2.02 -14.59
C ASN A 58 -5.48 -0.88 -13.86
N ALA A 59 -6.00 0.35 -13.94
CA ALA A 59 -5.48 1.48 -13.18
C ALA A 59 -5.53 1.24 -11.66
N LEU A 60 -6.63 0.69 -11.14
CA LEU A 60 -6.78 0.35 -9.72
C LEU A 60 -5.82 -0.77 -9.29
N LYS A 61 -5.65 -1.82 -10.11
CA LYS A 61 -4.67 -2.90 -9.84
C LYS A 61 -3.23 -2.39 -9.81
N ASN A 62 -2.89 -1.44 -10.69
CA ASN A 62 -1.56 -0.83 -10.70
C ASN A 62 -1.26 -0.08 -9.40
N ILE A 63 -2.25 0.56 -8.78
CA ILE A 63 -2.09 1.20 -7.47
C ILE A 63 -1.67 0.17 -6.41
N LEU A 64 -2.36 -0.97 -6.33
CA LEU A 64 -2.01 -2.04 -5.38
C LEU A 64 -0.57 -2.52 -5.56
N LYS A 65 -0.16 -2.77 -6.81
CA LYS A 65 1.21 -3.21 -7.11
C LYS A 65 2.27 -2.19 -6.71
N ILE A 66 1.98 -0.91 -6.90
CA ILE A 66 2.88 0.16 -6.46
C ILE A 66 2.99 0.16 -4.93
N MET A 67 1.88 -0.03 -4.23
CA MET A 67 1.86 -0.09 -2.76
C MET A 67 2.70 -1.26 -2.23
N GLU A 68 2.52 -2.47 -2.76
CA GLU A 68 3.33 -3.64 -2.40
C GLU A 68 4.84 -3.39 -2.61
N LYS A 69 5.19 -2.71 -3.72
CA LYS A 69 6.59 -2.32 -3.99
C LYS A 69 7.11 -1.31 -2.97
N THR A 70 6.28 -0.38 -2.51
CA THR A 70 6.70 0.56 -1.46
C THR A 70 6.92 -0.16 -0.13
N GLU A 71 6.09 -1.12 0.26
CA GLU A 71 6.25 -1.86 1.52
C GLU A 71 7.49 -2.75 1.53
N THR A 72 7.73 -3.48 0.44
CA THR A 72 8.95 -4.29 0.29
C THR A 72 10.21 -3.43 0.37
N SER A 73 10.20 -2.23 -0.22
CA SER A 73 11.33 -1.30 -0.12
C SER A 73 11.56 -0.75 1.30
N ARG A 74 10.51 -0.62 2.12
CA ARG A 74 10.62 -0.22 3.53
C ARG A 74 11.25 -1.32 4.38
N LYS A 75 10.78 -2.56 4.26
CA LYS A 75 11.36 -3.72 4.98
C LYS A 75 12.85 -3.92 4.68
N ILE A 76 13.25 -3.80 3.41
CA ILE A 76 14.67 -3.89 3.03
C ILE A 76 15.53 -2.79 3.69
N LYS A 77 14.98 -1.58 3.91
CA LYS A 77 15.70 -0.50 4.60
C LYS A 77 15.82 -0.79 6.10
N GLU A 78 14.75 -1.25 6.74
CA GLU A 78 14.72 -1.60 8.16
C GLU A 78 15.72 -2.74 8.48
N ASP A 79 15.71 -3.81 7.70
CA ASP A 79 16.64 -4.94 7.84
C ASP A 79 18.11 -4.54 7.64
N LYS A 80 18.38 -3.56 6.75
CA LYS A 80 19.72 -3.03 6.52
C LYS A 80 20.18 -2.13 7.67
N THR A 81 19.29 -1.29 8.22
CA THR A 81 19.62 -0.41 9.34
C THR A 81 19.96 -1.17 10.62
N LEU A 82 19.30 -2.31 10.87
CA LEU A 82 19.62 -3.20 11.99
C LEU A 82 20.96 -3.92 11.81
N LYS A 83 21.35 -4.24 10.57
CA LYS A 83 22.63 -4.90 10.25
C LYS A 83 23.83 -3.96 10.30
N THR A 84 23.66 -2.67 10.02
CA THR A 84 24.76 -1.67 10.06
C THR A 84 25.06 -1.12 11.46
N GLY A 85 24.24 -1.44 12.47
CA GLY A 85 24.41 -0.97 13.85
C GLY A 85 25.31 -1.83 14.76
N VAL A 86 25.80 -2.98 14.31
CA VAL A 86 26.61 -3.88 15.16
C VAL A 86 28.10 -3.58 15.02
N LYS A 87 28.57 -2.49 15.64
CA LYS A 87 29.98 -2.38 16.09
C LYS A 87 30.10 -1.66 17.44
N LYS A 88 30.48 -2.48 18.44
CA LYS A 88 31.23 -2.22 19.68
C LYS A 88 30.46 -1.77 20.94
N LYS A 89 30.31 -2.71 21.89
CA LYS A 89 31.06 -2.65 23.16
C LYS A 89 31.26 -4.07 23.73
N ALA A 90 32.44 -4.61 23.49
CA ALA A 90 33.05 -5.62 24.35
C ALA A 90 33.96 -4.91 25.35
N VAL A 91 34.11 -5.50 26.55
CA VAL A 91 35.07 -5.24 27.69
C VAL A 91 34.27 -5.05 28.99
N LYS A 92 34.51 -5.73 30.13
CA LYS A 92 35.12 -7.01 30.57
C LYS A 92 35.05 -7.00 32.12
N LYS A 93 34.81 -8.17 32.75
CA LYS A 93 35.36 -8.66 34.05
C LYS A 93 34.82 -7.96 35.35
N THR A 94 34.60 -8.56 36.54
CA THR A 94 35.17 -9.74 37.27
C THR A 94 34.49 -9.92 38.66
N GLY A 95 34.48 -11.16 39.22
CA GLY A 95 34.42 -11.53 40.67
C GLY A 95 33.02 -11.96 41.19
N LYS A 96 32.69 -13.25 41.50
CA LYS A 96 33.12 -14.22 42.57
C LYS A 96 32.65 -13.76 43.97
N THR A 97 31.70 -14.42 44.67
CA THR A 97 31.83 -15.59 45.59
C THR A 97 30.45 -16.26 45.85
N VAL A 98 30.24 -17.58 45.72
CA VAL A 98 30.29 -18.72 46.71
C VAL A 98 29.51 -18.55 48.03
N GLU A 99 28.78 -19.63 48.41
CA GLU A 99 28.17 -20.01 49.71
C GLU A 99 26.73 -19.45 49.94
N GLU A 100 25.71 -20.17 50.46
CA GLU A 100 25.67 -21.21 51.51
C GLU A 100 24.50 -22.21 51.35
N ASN A 101 24.63 -23.32 52.06
CA ASN A 101 23.74 -24.48 52.19
C ASN A 101 22.47 -24.21 53.05
N ALA A 102 21.61 -25.24 53.05
CA ALA A 102 20.69 -25.65 54.12
C ALA A 102 19.23 -25.16 54.03
N SER A 103 18.33 -26.06 53.60
CA SER A 103 17.54 -26.94 54.48
C SER A 103 16.68 -27.89 53.66
#